data_AF-A0A5N5T2Z6-F1
#
_entry.id   AF-A0A5N5T2Z6-F1
#
_cell.length_a   1.000
_cell.length_b   1.000
_cell.length_c   1.000
_cell.angle_alpha   90.00
_cell.angle_beta   90.00
_cell.angle_gamma   90.00
#
_symmetry.space_group_name_H-M   'P 1'
#
loop_
_entity.id
_entity.type
_entity.pdbx_description
1 polymer ?
#
loop_
_entity_poly.entity_id
_entity_poly.type
_entity_poly.pdbx_seq_one_letter_code
_entity_poly.pdbx_strand_id
1 'polypeptide(L)'
;LVSSIILPTSVYNFEKPLGSIWTDALSPVFPKVISGIAALWHSSDNYISRCLKDIFNSYIHRFPFTSHPFMSVLCNETLEHCQHIRNLFIDTTIKNFITKSNCNLAHKQMAISLLLEILEKCEEFWWLMYCESVFPAILDFILGIEDNPTKKLAIDLLKRIMDLAEIYCSSEVIVEHIRKFVVCNMPWYSGKVFKILDVLSVLNPEIMGESLPAIAEAIKITEEKRGSGCDQALRYVIL
;
A
#
# COMPACT_ATOMS: atom_id res chain seq x y z
N LEU A 1 22.40 -5.37 -7.19
CA LEU A 1 23.52 -5.38 -8.18
C LEU A 1 23.30 -4.35 -9.29
N VAL A 2 22.10 -4.29 -9.89
CA VAL A 2 21.76 -3.21 -10.86
C VAL A 2 21.63 -1.84 -10.18
N SER A 3 21.09 -1.78 -8.96
CA SER A 3 20.95 -0.53 -8.21
C SER A 3 22.28 0.15 -7.88
N SER A 4 23.36 -0.63 -7.69
CA SER A 4 24.73 -0.14 -7.50
C SER A 4 25.46 0.19 -8.80
N ILE A 5 24.87 -0.10 -9.97
CA ILE A 5 25.40 0.27 -11.29
C ILE A 5 24.82 1.62 -11.74
N ILE A 6 23.57 1.92 -11.37
CA ILE A 6 22.89 3.17 -11.78
C ILE A 6 23.49 4.41 -11.07
N LEU A 7 23.97 4.25 -9.83
CA LEU A 7 24.63 5.31 -9.07
C LEU A 7 26.06 4.90 -8.69
N PRO A 8 27.07 5.77 -8.91
CA PRO A 8 28.41 5.57 -8.37
C PRO A 8 28.38 5.42 -6.84
N THR A 9 29.20 4.53 -6.31
CA THR A 9 29.32 4.27 -4.85
C THR A 9 29.69 5.51 -4.03
N SER A 10 30.35 6.49 -4.65
CA SER A 10 30.68 7.79 -4.04
C SER A 10 29.46 8.69 -3.76
N VAL A 11 28.33 8.45 -4.44
CA VAL A 11 27.06 9.18 -4.29
C VAL A 11 26.05 8.36 -3.47
N TYR A 12 26.34 7.07 -3.24
CA TYR A 12 25.41 6.12 -2.67
C TYR A 12 25.37 6.21 -1.14
N ASN A 13 24.50 7.07 -0.61
CA ASN A 13 23.98 6.95 0.75
C ASN A 13 22.53 6.43 0.69
N PHE A 14 22.26 5.22 1.17
CA PHE A 14 20.95 4.56 1.06
C PHE A 14 19.84 5.16 1.92
N GLU A 15 20.18 6.02 2.88
CA GLU A 15 19.23 6.61 3.81
C GLU A 15 18.84 8.05 3.45
N LYS A 16 19.53 8.66 2.48
CA LYS A 16 19.32 10.07 2.13
C LYS A 16 18.67 10.24 0.76
N PRO A 17 17.81 11.26 0.61
CA PRO A 17 17.33 11.68 -0.70
C PRO A 17 18.52 12.11 -1.57
N LEU A 18 18.35 11.98 -2.89
CA LEU A 18 19.36 12.42 -3.84
C LEU A 18 19.34 13.94 -3.97
N GLY A 19 20.51 14.56 -4.12
CA GLY A 19 20.59 15.99 -4.45
C GLY A 19 20.01 16.28 -5.83
N SER A 20 19.54 17.51 -6.05
CA SER A 20 18.84 17.92 -7.28
C SER A 20 19.58 17.55 -8.57
N ILE A 21 20.90 17.77 -8.61
CA ILE A 21 21.74 17.43 -9.76
C ILE A 21 21.60 15.96 -10.16
N TRP A 22 21.52 15.06 -9.18
CA TRP A 22 21.38 13.62 -9.43
C TRP A 22 19.95 13.24 -9.78
N THR A 23 18.96 13.86 -9.13
CA THR A 23 17.56 13.59 -9.48
C THR A 23 17.26 14.03 -10.91
N ASP A 24 17.78 15.18 -11.34
CA ASP A 24 17.55 15.73 -12.68
C ASP A 24 18.25 14.87 -13.76
N ALA A 25 19.47 14.41 -13.49
CA ALA A 25 20.20 13.55 -14.40
C ALA A 25 19.58 12.15 -14.53
N LEU A 26 19.08 11.58 -13.43
CA LEU A 26 18.58 10.21 -13.40
C LEU A 26 17.11 10.07 -13.76
N SER A 27 16.30 11.09 -13.50
CA SER A 27 14.86 11.08 -13.76
C SER A 27 14.52 10.62 -15.19
N PRO A 28 15.16 11.12 -16.28
CA PRO A 28 14.87 10.65 -17.63
C PRO A 28 15.48 9.27 -17.98
N VAL A 29 16.40 8.76 -17.16
CA VAL A 29 17.11 7.49 -17.41
C VAL A 29 16.35 6.31 -16.81
N PHE A 30 15.80 6.47 -15.61
CA PHE A 30 15.08 5.40 -14.89
C PHE A 30 13.97 4.73 -15.71
N PRO A 31 13.09 5.47 -16.41
CA PRO A 31 12.06 4.87 -17.23
C PRO A 31 12.62 3.94 -18.29
N LYS A 32 13.68 4.39 -18.99
CA LYS A 32 14.34 3.63 -20.05
C LYS A 32 15.01 2.38 -19.51
N VAL A 33 15.64 2.45 -18.35
CA VAL A 33 16.26 1.30 -17.70
C VAL A 33 15.21 0.26 -17.30
N ILE A 34 14.10 0.68 -16.69
CA ILE A 34 13.03 -0.24 -16.29
C ILE A 34 12.39 -0.88 -17.53
N SER A 35 12.03 -0.09 -18.54
CA SER A 35 11.47 -0.61 -19.78
C SER A 35 12.44 -1.54 -20.52
N GLY A 36 13.73 -1.22 -20.54
CA GLY A 36 14.75 -2.07 -21.16
C GLY A 36 14.94 -3.40 -20.42
N ILE A 37 14.95 -3.39 -19.09
CA ILE A 37 15.00 -4.62 -18.29
C ILE A 37 13.72 -5.44 -18.48
N ALA A 38 12.56 -4.78 -18.52
CA ALA A 38 11.28 -5.44 -18.75
C ALA A 38 11.18 -6.05 -20.16
N ALA A 39 11.75 -5.44 -21.19
CA ALA A 39 11.77 -6.00 -22.54
C ALA A 39 12.61 -7.30 -22.66
N LEU A 40 13.50 -7.57 -21.70
CA LEU A 40 14.25 -8.83 -21.61
C LEU A 40 13.49 -9.91 -20.83
N TRP A 41 12.26 -9.62 -20.40
CA TRP A 41 11.50 -10.53 -19.56
C TRP A 41 11.05 -11.76 -20.34
N HIS A 42 11.37 -12.94 -19.79
CA HIS A 42 10.74 -14.20 -20.17
C HIS A 42 10.03 -14.77 -18.94
N SER A 43 8.86 -15.38 -19.12
CA SER A 43 7.92 -15.76 -18.05
C SER A 43 8.50 -16.66 -16.95
N SER A 44 9.67 -17.28 -17.18
CA SER A 44 10.39 -18.11 -16.22
C SER A 44 11.59 -17.42 -15.52
N ASP A 45 11.89 -16.15 -15.82
CA ASP A 45 13.11 -15.50 -15.36
C ASP A 45 12.92 -14.71 -14.04
N ASN A 46 13.27 -15.38 -12.93
CA ASN A 46 13.31 -14.78 -11.59
C ASN A 46 14.41 -13.71 -11.44
N TYR A 47 15.42 -13.69 -12.31
CA TYR A 47 16.51 -12.72 -12.21
C TYR A 47 16.04 -11.31 -12.58
N ILE A 48 15.33 -11.12 -13.70
CA ILE A 48 14.86 -9.77 -14.03
C ILE A 48 13.78 -9.29 -13.04
N SER A 49 12.95 -10.21 -12.50
CA SER A 49 12.07 -9.93 -11.35
C SER A 49 12.87 -9.30 -10.21
N ARG A 50 13.96 -9.95 -9.81
CA ARG A 50 14.83 -9.49 -8.72
C ARG A 50 15.47 -8.15 -9.05
N CYS A 51 15.93 -7.93 -10.28
CA CYS A 51 16.50 -6.65 -10.70
C CYS A 51 15.51 -5.50 -10.58
N LEU A 52 14.27 -5.69 -11.02
CA LEU A 52 13.22 -4.66 -10.90
C LEU A 52 12.86 -4.40 -9.43
N LYS A 53 12.69 -5.45 -8.61
CA LYS A 53 12.45 -5.30 -7.16
C LYS A 53 13.60 -4.56 -6.47
N ASP A 54 14.85 -4.87 -6.82
CA ASP A 54 16.03 -4.18 -6.31
C ASP A 54 16.01 -2.69 -6.66
N ILE A 55 15.64 -2.33 -7.90
CA ILE A 55 15.49 -0.93 -8.34
C ILE A 55 14.40 -0.23 -7.54
N PHE A 56 13.19 -0.79 -7.48
CA PHE A 56 12.09 -0.17 -6.76
C PHE A 56 12.42 0.05 -5.27
N ASN A 57 12.94 -0.98 -4.61
CA ASN A 57 13.32 -0.90 -3.21
C ASN A 57 14.45 0.11 -2.95
N SER A 58 15.37 0.30 -3.89
CA SER A 58 16.52 1.19 -3.71
C SER A 58 16.19 2.67 -3.96
N TYR A 59 15.13 2.96 -4.73
CA TYR A 59 14.91 4.31 -5.29
C TYR A 59 13.54 4.93 -4.98
N ILE A 60 12.54 4.19 -4.48
CA ILE A 60 11.22 4.73 -4.08
C ILE A 60 11.34 5.97 -3.19
N HIS A 61 12.24 5.94 -2.20
CA HIS A 61 12.36 7.01 -1.21
C HIS A 61 13.34 8.12 -1.60
N ARG A 62 13.93 8.05 -2.79
CA ARG A 62 15.03 8.93 -3.21
C ARG A 62 14.60 10.09 -4.09
N PHE A 63 13.41 10.00 -4.65
CA PHE A 63 12.81 11.01 -5.51
C PHE A 63 11.53 11.55 -4.86
N PRO A 64 11.17 12.82 -5.10
CA PRO A 64 9.88 13.35 -4.67
C PRO A 64 8.73 12.58 -5.35
N PHE A 65 7.60 12.37 -4.66
CA PHE A 65 6.44 11.64 -5.23
C PHE A 65 5.87 12.34 -6.46
N THR A 66 5.74 13.68 -6.41
CA THR A 66 5.09 14.49 -7.44
C THR A 66 5.76 14.39 -8.82
N SER A 67 7.05 14.08 -8.86
CA SER A 67 7.86 13.94 -10.08
C SER A 67 8.68 12.65 -10.06
N HIS A 68 8.12 11.60 -9.46
CA HIS A 68 8.82 10.33 -9.32
C HIS A 68 9.03 9.69 -10.71
N PRO A 69 10.26 9.28 -11.09
CA PRO A 69 10.54 8.78 -12.44
C PRO A 69 9.80 7.47 -12.76
N PHE A 70 9.42 6.69 -11.74
CA PHE A 70 8.61 5.49 -11.96
C PHE A 70 7.23 5.79 -12.54
N MET A 71 6.67 7.00 -12.34
CA MET A 71 5.33 7.34 -12.83
C MET A 71 5.18 7.12 -14.34
N SER A 72 6.18 7.50 -15.14
CA SER A 72 6.11 7.36 -16.59
C SER A 72 6.15 5.91 -17.08
N VAL A 73 6.60 4.97 -16.24
CA VAL A 73 6.58 3.52 -16.54
C VAL A 73 5.28 2.91 -16.03
N LEU A 74 4.96 3.20 -14.77
CA LEU A 74 3.83 2.64 -14.04
C LEU A 74 2.47 3.01 -14.66
N CYS A 75 2.39 4.19 -15.27
CA CYS A 75 1.21 4.68 -15.96
C CYS A 75 1.23 4.50 -17.48
N ASN A 76 2.24 3.84 -18.03
CA ASN A 76 2.32 3.59 -19.48
C ASN A 76 1.69 2.23 -19.83
N GLU A 77 0.54 2.26 -20.48
CA GLU A 77 -0.17 1.04 -20.92
C GLU A 77 0.48 0.36 -22.12
N THR A 78 1.12 1.13 -23.00
CA THR A 78 1.77 0.61 -24.22
C THR A 78 3.06 -0.16 -23.92
N LEU A 79 3.52 -0.15 -22.67
CA LEU A 79 4.72 -0.83 -22.26
C LEU A 79 4.47 -2.34 -22.16
N GLU A 80 5.36 -3.12 -22.79
CA GLU A 80 5.36 -4.57 -22.68
C GLU A 80 5.49 -5.01 -21.21
N HIS A 81 4.73 -6.03 -20.82
CA HIS A 81 4.69 -6.55 -19.45
C HIS A 81 4.29 -5.51 -18.37
N CYS A 82 3.63 -4.41 -18.73
CA CYS A 82 3.24 -3.34 -17.79
C CYS A 82 2.56 -3.89 -16.52
N GLN A 83 1.56 -4.76 -16.65
CA GLN A 83 0.86 -5.33 -15.50
C GLN A 83 1.79 -6.08 -14.54
N HIS A 84 2.77 -6.82 -15.09
CA HIS A 84 3.73 -7.55 -14.26
C HIS A 84 4.63 -6.58 -13.48
N ILE A 85 5.11 -5.52 -14.14
CA ILE A 85 5.91 -4.47 -13.50
C ILE A 85 5.13 -3.82 -12.36
N ARG A 86 3.83 -3.54 -12.58
CA ARG A 86 2.93 -3.00 -11.55
C ARG A 86 2.84 -3.93 -10.36
N ASN A 87 2.60 -5.23 -10.58
CA ASN A 87 2.56 -6.25 -9.52
C ASN A 87 3.85 -6.27 -8.70
N LEU A 88 5.01 -6.31 -9.37
CA LEU A 88 6.31 -6.26 -8.71
C LEU A 88 6.49 -4.99 -7.88
N PHE A 89 6.04 -3.84 -8.40
CA PHE A 89 6.13 -2.56 -7.70
C PHE A 89 5.30 -2.57 -6.42
N ILE A 90 4.03 -3.00 -6.47
CA ILE A 90 3.14 -3.04 -5.30
C ILE A 90 3.65 -4.04 -4.26
N ASP A 91 4.01 -5.25 -4.68
CA ASP A 91 4.58 -6.26 -3.80
C ASP A 91 5.82 -5.73 -3.08
N THR A 92 6.71 -5.07 -3.82
CA THR A 92 7.96 -4.52 -3.28
C THR A 92 7.66 -3.37 -2.32
N THR A 93 6.71 -2.51 -2.66
CA THR A 93 6.33 -1.34 -1.86
C THR A 93 5.70 -1.78 -0.54
N ILE A 94 4.71 -2.67 -0.61
CA ILE A 94 4.03 -3.23 0.57
C ILE A 94 5.04 -3.92 1.47
N LYS A 95 5.81 -4.87 0.92
CA LYS A 95 6.74 -5.71 1.70
C LYS A 95 7.86 -4.93 2.37
N ASN A 96 8.42 -3.93 1.69
CA ASN A 96 9.64 -3.26 2.18
C ASN A 96 9.38 -1.94 2.90
N PHE A 97 8.25 -1.28 2.63
CA PHE A 97 7.94 0.03 3.20
C PHE A 97 6.73 -0.03 4.13
N ILE A 98 5.62 -0.63 3.70
CA ILE A 98 4.39 -0.64 4.50
C ILE A 98 4.50 -1.62 5.67
N THR A 99 4.64 -2.92 5.40
CA THR A 99 4.57 -3.98 6.42
C THR A 99 5.89 -4.19 7.18
N LYS A 100 7.01 -3.72 6.65
CA LYS A 100 8.31 -3.83 7.31
C LYS A 100 8.37 -2.93 8.56
N SER A 101 8.47 -3.54 9.74
CA SER A 101 8.51 -2.86 11.03
C SER A 101 9.68 -1.87 11.14
N ASN A 102 10.89 -2.30 10.76
CA ASN A 102 12.13 -1.51 10.88
C ASN A 102 12.40 -0.57 9.69
N CYS A 103 11.37 -0.20 8.92
CA CYS A 103 11.55 0.77 7.83
C CYS A 103 11.51 2.21 8.37
N ASN A 104 12.41 3.07 7.87
CA ASN A 104 12.46 4.48 8.26
C ASN A 104 11.11 5.16 7.98
N LEU A 105 10.64 5.96 8.93
CA LEU A 105 9.35 6.64 8.87
C LEU A 105 9.21 7.54 7.63
N ALA A 106 10.26 8.30 7.27
CA ALA A 106 10.25 9.14 6.09
C ALA A 106 10.11 8.31 4.80
N HIS A 107 10.69 7.10 4.77
CA HIS A 107 10.54 6.20 3.62
C HIS A 107 9.12 5.63 3.54
N LYS A 108 8.48 5.35 4.69
CA LYS A 108 7.06 4.96 4.75
C LYS A 108 6.16 6.06 4.20
N GLN A 109 6.35 7.30 4.66
CA GLN A 109 5.59 8.46 4.17
C GLN A 109 5.74 8.66 2.67
N MET A 110 6.98 8.53 2.17
CA MET A 110 7.29 8.65 0.75
C MET A 110 6.62 7.53 -0.07
N ALA A 111 6.67 6.28 0.39
CA ALA A 111 5.98 5.17 -0.26
C ALA A 111 4.45 5.37 -0.31
N ILE A 112 3.83 5.78 0.80
CA ILE A 112 2.37 6.04 0.86
C ILE A 112 1.99 7.19 -0.06
N SER A 113 2.76 8.28 -0.06
CA SER A 113 2.50 9.44 -0.92
C SER A 113 2.62 9.09 -2.40
N LEU A 114 3.58 8.24 -2.76
CA LEU A 114 3.72 7.75 -4.13
C LEU A 114 2.56 6.83 -4.54
N LEU A 115 2.08 5.98 -3.64
CA LEU A 115 0.88 5.17 -3.91
C LEU A 115 -0.35 6.05 -4.13
N LEU A 116 -0.55 7.07 -3.29
CA LEU A 116 -1.64 8.02 -3.49
C LEU A 116 -1.54 8.74 -4.84
N GLU A 117 -0.35 9.23 -5.20
CA GLU A 117 -0.09 9.90 -6.49
C GLU A 117 -0.33 8.99 -7.69
N ILE A 118 0.06 7.70 -7.61
CA ILE A 118 -0.21 6.71 -8.66
C ILE A 118 -1.70 6.49 -8.82
N LEU A 119 -2.41 6.35 -7.70
CA LEU A 119 -3.85 6.17 -7.72
C LEU A 119 -4.48 7.39 -8.38
N GLU A 120 -4.23 8.62 -7.91
CA GLU A 120 -4.82 9.86 -8.46
C GLU A 120 -4.60 10.05 -9.97
N LYS A 121 -3.47 9.59 -10.51
CA LYS A 121 -3.14 9.77 -11.94
C LYS A 121 -3.61 8.65 -12.84
N CYS A 122 -3.78 7.43 -12.31
CA CYS A 122 -3.84 6.20 -13.11
C CYS A 122 -4.87 5.19 -12.58
N GLU A 123 -5.98 5.65 -12.01
CA GLU A 123 -6.96 4.84 -11.24
C GLU A 123 -7.41 3.56 -11.91
N GLU A 124 -7.83 3.64 -13.18
CA GLU A 124 -8.47 2.56 -13.91
C GLU A 124 -7.60 1.28 -13.97
N PHE A 125 -6.28 1.44 -14.10
CA PHE A 125 -5.36 0.30 -14.26
C PHE A 125 -4.92 -0.32 -12.95
N TRP A 126 -5.01 0.46 -11.88
CA TRP A 126 -4.41 0.13 -10.60
C TRP A 126 -5.44 -0.37 -9.60
N TRP A 127 -6.70 0.00 -9.80
CA TRP A 127 -7.79 -0.23 -8.87
C TRP A 127 -7.82 -1.62 -8.23
N LEU A 128 -7.85 -2.70 -9.04
CA LEU A 128 -7.95 -4.06 -8.52
C LEU A 128 -6.80 -4.40 -7.56
N MET A 129 -5.58 -3.99 -7.91
CA MET A 129 -4.40 -4.20 -7.07
C MET A 129 -4.47 -3.41 -5.76
N TYR A 130 -5.04 -2.20 -5.80
CA TYR A 130 -5.25 -1.40 -4.60
C TYR A 130 -6.26 -2.07 -3.67
N CYS A 131 -7.34 -2.63 -4.19
CA CYS A 131 -8.28 -3.42 -3.40
C CYS A 131 -7.68 -4.68 -2.80
N GLU A 132 -7.04 -5.52 -3.63
CA GLU A 132 -6.62 -6.85 -3.20
C GLU A 132 -5.37 -6.83 -2.32
N SER A 133 -4.47 -5.87 -2.53
CA SER A 133 -3.15 -5.85 -1.90
C SER A 133 -2.92 -4.62 -1.02
N VAL A 134 -3.21 -3.42 -1.50
CA VAL A 134 -2.88 -2.18 -0.77
C VAL A 134 -3.84 -1.94 0.39
N PHE A 135 -5.13 -2.09 0.17
CA PHE A 135 -6.18 -1.88 1.18
C PHE A 135 -5.94 -2.70 2.45
N PRO A 136 -5.82 -4.06 2.41
CA PRO A 136 -5.56 -4.82 3.62
C PRO A 136 -4.23 -4.44 4.29
N ALA A 137 -3.17 -4.19 3.50
CA ALA A 137 -1.87 -3.79 4.04
C ALA A 137 -1.93 -2.43 4.76
N ILE A 138 -2.73 -1.49 4.26
CA ILE A 138 -2.92 -0.17 4.86
C ILE A 138 -3.76 -0.25 6.13
N LEU A 139 -4.77 -1.12 6.21
CA LEU A 139 -5.52 -1.34 7.45
C LEU A 139 -4.59 -1.83 8.59
N ASP A 140 -3.77 -2.86 8.31
CA ASP A 140 -2.80 -3.37 9.28
C ASP A 140 -1.72 -2.31 9.61
N PHE A 141 -1.32 -1.51 8.63
CA PHE A 141 -0.38 -0.41 8.84
C PHE A 141 -0.94 0.65 9.80
N ILE A 142 -2.19 1.09 9.60
CA ILE A 142 -2.87 2.08 10.45
C ILE A 142 -3.06 1.55 11.87
N LEU A 143 -3.29 0.24 12.03
CA LEU A 143 -3.38 -0.42 13.33
C LEU A 143 -2.06 -0.32 14.13
N GLY A 144 -0.93 -0.48 13.43
CA GLY A 144 0.41 -0.51 14.02
C GLY A 144 1.09 0.85 14.19
N ILE A 145 0.75 1.86 13.39
CA ILE A 145 1.46 3.15 13.37
C ILE A 145 0.95 4.11 14.46
N GLU A 146 1.90 4.74 15.17
CA GLU A 146 1.61 5.74 16.21
C GLU A 146 1.87 7.18 15.73
N ASP A 147 2.70 7.36 14.71
CA ASP A 147 3.01 8.67 14.13
C ASP A 147 1.80 9.27 13.39
N ASN A 148 1.26 10.37 13.93
CA ASN A 148 0.05 11.02 13.41
C ASN A 148 0.19 11.52 11.96
N PRO A 149 1.28 12.20 11.54
CA PRO A 149 1.48 12.59 10.14
C PRO A 149 1.43 11.41 9.17
N THR A 150 2.13 10.32 9.48
CA THR A 150 2.15 9.12 8.61
C THR A 150 0.81 8.40 8.62
N LYS A 151 0.16 8.34 9.78
CA LYS A 151 -1.19 7.79 9.91
C LYS A 151 -2.19 8.56 9.07
N LYS A 152 -2.11 9.90 9.05
CA LYS A 152 -2.96 10.74 8.22
C LYS A 152 -2.80 10.42 6.74
N LEU A 153 -1.57 10.33 6.24
CA LEU A 153 -1.31 9.93 4.84
C LEU A 153 -1.89 8.56 4.51
N ALA A 154 -1.79 7.60 5.43
CA ALA A 154 -2.37 6.27 5.24
C ALA A 154 -3.91 6.32 5.20
N ILE A 155 -4.54 7.17 6.01
CA ILE A 155 -5.99 7.42 5.98
C ILE A 155 -6.40 8.13 4.69
N ASP A 156 -5.62 9.08 4.19
CA ASP A 156 -5.89 9.78 2.92
C ASP A 156 -5.86 8.79 1.74
N LEU A 157 -4.90 7.86 1.74
CA LEU A 157 -4.86 6.75 0.78
C LEU A 157 -6.05 5.80 0.94
N LEU A 158 -6.38 5.42 2.17
CA LEU A 158 -7.54 4.57 2.46
C LEU A 158 -8.84 5.22 1.94
N LYS A 159 -9.02 6.52 2.20
CA LYS A 159 -10.13 7.31 1.69
C LYS A 159 -10.22 7.23 0.17
N ARG A 160 -9.12 7.49 -0.55
CA ARG A 160 -9.14 7.43 -2.02
C ARG A 160 -9.51 6.05 -2.54
N ILE A 161 -9.05 4.98 -1.89
CA ILE A 161 -9.46 3.61 -2.26
C ILE A 161 -10.98 3.44 -2.06
N MET A 162 -11.53 3.89 -0.92
CA MET A 162 -12.97 3.78 -0.65
C MET A 162 -13.83 4.61 -1.61
N ASP A 163 -13.38 5.82 -1.98
CA ASP A 163 -14.08 6.68 -2.94
C ASP A 163 -14.18 6.01 -4.34
N LEU A 164 -13.15 5.27 -4.74
CA LEU A 164 -13.10 4.58 -6.03
C LEU A 164 -13.84 3.23 -6.01
N ALA A 165 -14.11 2.67 -4.83
CA ALA A 165 -14.84 1.42 -4.68
C ALA A 165 -16.24 1.47 -5.29
N GLU A 166 -16.93 2.57 -5.09
CA GLU A 166 -18.27 2.82 -5.63
C GLU A 166 -18.28 2.86 -7.16
N ILE A 167 -17.15 3.19 -7.78
CA ILE A 167 -17.03 3.38 -9.23
C ILE A 167 -16.60 2.08 -9.92
N TYR A 168 -15.61 1.38 -9.36
CA TYR A 168 -14.87 0.35 -10.08
C TYR A 168 -15.04 -1.08 -9.55
N CYS A 169 -15.70 -1.30 -8.40
CA CYS A 169 -15.77 -2.62 -7.78
C CYS A 169 -17.15 -3.03 -7.31
N SER A 170 -17.35 -4.35 -7.23
CA SER A 170 -18.30 -4.95 -6.29
C SER A 170 -17.77 -4.71 -4.88
N SER A 171 -18.55 -4.04 -4.04
CA SER A 171 -18.29 -3.80 -2.62
C SER A 171 -17.82 -5.05 -1.86
N GLU A 172 -18.20 -6.24 -2.34
CA GLU A 172 -17.84 -7.56 -1.83
C GLU A 172 -16.35 -7.77 -1.52
N VAL A 173 -15.43 -7.32 -2.39
CA VAL A 173 -13.98 -7.54 -2.17
C VAL A 173 -13.51 -6.77 -0.95
N ILE A 174 -13.93 -5.52 -0.80
CA ILE A 174 -13.58 -4.67 0.33
C ILE A 174 -14.24 -5.17 1.60
N VAL A 175 -15.52 -5.55 1.55
CA VAL A 175 -16.26 -6.16 2.66
C VAL A 175 -15.51 -7.39 3.20
N GLU A 176 -15.04 -8.26 2.31
CA GLU A 176 -14.28 -9.46 2.69
C GLU A 176 -12.94 -9.11 3.35
N HIS A 177 -12.24 -8.07 2.88
CA HIS A 177 -11.02 -7.60 3.52
C HIS A 177 -11.27 -6.97 4.90
N ILE A 178 -12.35 -6.19 5.05
CA ILE A 178 -12.78 -5.64 6.35
C ILE A 178 -13.10 -6.79 7.32
N ARG A 179 -13.85 -7.80 6.88
CA ARG A 179 -14.16 -9.00 7.68
C ARG A 179 -12.88 -9.71 8.14
N LYS A 180 -11.93 -9.98 7.23
CA LYS A 180 -10.64 -10.60 7.56
C LYS A 180 -9.87 -9.77 8.58
N PHE A 181 -9.78 -8.46 8.35
CA PHE A 181 -9.10 -7.54 9.25
C PHE A 181 -9.66 -7.60 10.68
N VAL A 182 -10.99 -7.57 10.82
CA VAL A 182 -11.67 -7.68 12.12
C VAL A 182 -11.39 -9.04 12.76
N VAL A 183 -11.60 -10.15 12.04
CA VAL A 183 -11.37 -11.51 12.58
C VAL A 183 -9.94 -11.70 13.09
N CYS A 184 -8.95 -11.21 12.34
CA CYS A 184 -7.54 -11.37 12.69
C CYS A 184 -7.11 -10.48 13.86
N ASN A 185 -7.64 -9.25 13.96
CA ASN A 185 -7.11 -8.25 14.89
C ASN A 185 -7.97 -8.01 16.14
N MET A 186 -9.28 -8.26 16.09
CA MET A 186 -10.17 -8.09 17.24
C MET A 186 -9.73 -8.82 18.51
N PRO A 187 -9.21 -10.07 18.45
CA PRO A 187 -8.79 -10.80 19.64
C PRO A 187 -7.64 -10.16 20.41
N TRP A 188 -6.91 -9.21 19.82
CA TRP A 188 -5.73 -8.59 20.44
C TRP A 188 -5.82 -7.06 20.52
N TYR A 189 -6.55 -6.43 19.60
CA TYR A 189 -6.51 -4.98 19.39
C TYR A 189 -7.90 -4.34 19.28
N SER A 190 -8.91 -4.86 19.98
CA SER A 190 -10.33 -4.42 19.89
C SER A 190 -10.50 -2.90 19.83
N GLY A 191 -9.92 -2.15 20.78
CA GLY A 191 -10.05 -0.69 20.80
C GLY A 191 -9.41 0.04 19.61
N LYS A 192 -8.34 -0.49 19.02
CA LYS A 192 -7.74 0.08 17.79
C LYS A 192 -8.51 -0.33 16.55
N VAL A 193 -9.03 -1.56 16.50
CA VAL A 193 -9.88 -2.05 15.40
C VAL A 193 -11.14 -1.20 15.33
N PHE A 194 -11.83 -0.94 16.44
CA PHE A 194 -13.01 -0.08 16.43
C PHE A 194 -12.72 1.33 15.93
N LYS A 195 -11.62 1.95 16.35
CA LYS A 195 -11.22 3.26 15.82
C LYS A 195 -11.02 3.26 14.30
N ILE A 196 -10.56 2.15 13.72
CA ILE A 196 -10.42 2.01 12.27
C ILE A 196 -11.79 1.80 11.62
N LEU A 197 -12.67 1.00 12.22
CA LEU A 197 -14.05 0.84 11.75
C LEU A 197 -14.83 2.17 11.81
N ASP A 198 -14.61 3.00 12.82
CA ASP A 198 -15.17 4.35 12.92
C ASP A 198 -14.66 5.26 11.79
N VAL A 199 -13.39 5.15 11.43
CA VAL A 199 -12.85 5.87 10.26
C VAL A 199 -13.53 5.36 8.99
N LEU A 200 -13.60 4.04 8.79
CA LEU A 200 -14.22 3.45 7.60
C LEU A 200 -15.71 3.81 7.47
N SER A 201 -16.45 3.91 8.58
CA SER A 201 -17.88 4.28 8.56
C SER A 201 -18.11 5.73 8.17
N VAL A 202 -17.15 6.62 8.44
CA VAL A 202 -17.16 8.00 7.94
C VAL A 202 -16.74 8.06 6.47
N LEU A 203 -15.81 7.21 6.04
CA LEU A 203 -15.30 7.23 4.66
C LEU A 203 -16.31 6.66 3.66
N ASN A 204 -16.94 5.52 3.98
CA ASN A 204 -17.97 4.93 3.14
C ASN A 204 -19.02 4.21 4.01
N PRO A 205 -20.14 4.89 4.34
CA PRO A 205 -21.20 4.32 5.16
C PRO A 205 -21.89 3.11 4.50
N GLU A 206 -21.96 3.05 3.17
CA GLU A 206 -22.66 2.00 2.43
C GLU A 206 -21.91 0.66 2.53
N ILE A 207 -20.62 0.65 2.17
CA ILE A 207 -19.76 -0.54 2.30
C ILE A 207 -19.67 -1.00 3.75
N MET A 208 -19.66 -0.05 4.69
CA MET A 208 -19.67 -0.39 6.11
C MET A 208 -20.99 -1.01 6.54
N GLY A 209 -22.13 -0.52 6.04
CA GLY A 209 -23.45 -1.13 6.25
C GLY A 209 -23.49 -2.59 5.78
N GLU A 210 -22.92 -2.87 4.60
CA GLU A 210 -22.78 -4.24 4.09
C GLU A 210 -21.82 -5.11 4.92
N SER A 211 -20.81 -4.49 5.52
CA SER A 211 -19.82 -5.19 6.36
C SER A 211 -20.35 -5.51 7.77
N LEU A 212 -21.37 -4.78 8.27
CA LEU A 212 -21.87 -4.92 9.65
C LEU A 212 -22.23 -6.36 10.05
N PRO A 213 -22.97 -7.16 9.25
CA PRO A 213 -23.30 -8.53 9.63
C PRO A 213 -22.05 -9.39 9.85
N ALA A 214 -21.05 -9.24 8.97
CA ALA A 214 -19.80 -9.98 9.05
C ALA A 214 -18.93 -9.54 10.24
N ILE A 215 -18.94 -8.24 10.55
CA ILE A 215 -18.26 -7.67 11.72
C ILE A 215 -18.91 -8.17 13.02
N ALA A 216 -20.24 -8.12 13.11
CA ALA A 216 -20.99 -8.56 14.29
C ALA A 216 -20.72 -10.03 14.62
N GLU A 217 -20.73 -10.90 13.59
CA GLU A 217 -20.40 -12.31 13.77
C GLU A 217 -18.94 -12.51 14.23
N ALA A 218 -17.99 -11.77 13.66
CA ALA A 218 -16.59 -11.83 14.08
C ALA A 218 -16.39 -11.38 15.54
N ILE A 219 -17.12 -10.35 15.98
CA ILE A 219 -17.12 -9.89 17.37
C ILE A 219 -17.69 -10.96 18.28
N LYS A 220 -18.86 -11.53 17.95
CA LYS A 220 -19.50 -12.59 18.74
C LYS A 220 -18.57 -13.79 18.94
N ILE A 221 -17.94 -14.28 17.88
CA ILE A 221 -16.95 -15.38 17.95
C ILE A 221 -15.78 -14.99 18.87
N THR A 222 -15.33 -13.74 18.81
CA THR A 222 -14.24 -13.25 19.66
C THR A 222 -14.64 -13.17 21.13
N GLU A 223 -15.87 -12.73 21.43
CA GLU A 223 -16.44 -12.72 22.79
C GLU A 223 -16.57 -14.13 23.37
N GLU A 224 -17.13 -15.07 22.60
CA GLU A 224 -17.27 -16.47 23.00
C GLU A 224 -15.90 -17.09 23.35
N LYS A 225 -14.87 -16.81 22.54
CA LYS A 225 -13.50 -17.30 22.78
C LYS A 225 -12.83 -16.68 24.01
N ARG A 226 -13.15 -15.42 24.33
CA ARG A 226 -12.58 -14.72 25.50
C ARG A 226 -13.30 -15.04 26.81
N GLY A 227 -14.44 -15.74 26.73
CA GLY A 227 -15.31 -16.01 27.87
C GLY A 227 -16.25 -14.83 28.12
N SER A 228 -17.54 -15.14 28.28
CA SER A 228 -18.63 -14.20 28.49
C SER A 228 -18.45 -13.41 29.79
N GLY A 229 -17.75 -12.27 29.77
CA GLY A 229 -17.60 -11.47 31.00
C GLY A 229 -16.79 -10.19 30.98
N CYS A 230 -15.88 -9.95 30.03
CA CYS A 230 -14.81 -8.97 30.29
C CYS A 230 -14.68 -7.73 29.38
N ASP A 231 -15.52 -7.51 28.36
CA ASP A 231 -15.27 -6.37 27.45
C ASP A 231 -16.52 -5.52 27.20
N GLN A 232 -16.76 -4.55 28.10
CA GLN A 232 -17.85 -3.56 27.93
C GLN A 232 -17.71 -2.76 26.63
N ALA A 233 -16.48 -2.61 26.10
CA ALA A 233 -16.22 -1.87 24.87
C ALA A 233 -16.82 -2.54 23.62
N LEU A 234 -16.95 -3.88 23.60
CA LEU A 234 -17.53 -4.60 22.46
C LEU A 234 -19.06 -4.39 22.38
N ARG A 235 -19.73 -4.28 23.53
CA ARG A 235 -21.19 -4.17 23.62
C ARG A 235 -21.74 -2.79 23.23
N TYR A 236 -20.97 -1.72 23.41
CA TYR A 236 -21.41 -0.37 23.04
C TYR A 236 -21.47 -0.12 21.52
N VAL A 237 -20.87 -1.00 20.71
CA VAL A 237 -20.81 -0.84 19.25
C VAL A 237 -21.86 -1.69 18.52
N ILE A 238 -22.46 -2.68 19.20
CA ILE A 238 -23.46 -3.61 18.63
C ILE A 238 -24.91 -3.15 18.89
N LEU A 239 -25.12 -2.23 19.85
CA LEU A 239 -26.43 -1.63 20.19
C LEU A 239 -26.55 -0.22 19.61
#